data_AF-A0A381XAJ2-F1
#
_entry.id   AF-A0A381XAJ2-F1
#
_cell.length_a   1.000
_cell.length_b   1.000
_cell.length_c   1.000
_cell.angle_alpha   90.00
_cell.angle_beta   90.00
_cell.angle_gamma   90.00
#
_symmetry.space_group_name_H-M   'P 1'
#
loop_
_entity.id
_entity.type
_entity.pdbx_description
1 polymer ?
#
loop_
_entity_poly.entity_id
_entity_poly.type
_entity_poly.pdbx_seq_one_letter_code
_entity_poly.pdbx_strand_id
1 'polypeptide(L)'
;VSNLEEKILDELESNPVLDQSESDEDAETVEAEQEVDYEEDPDEYEPANIYDNNQSKDRNIPMAEQVDFVEGLVRQLDGLNFDYWERAIAEEILWNLDENGYLGVDPILIADRYDQSDNDVESVLQKVQQLEPAGIAARDLQDCLLRQLLGKEQTIAYQIVSEYFD
;
A
#
# COMPACT_ATOMS: atom_id res chain seq x y z
N VAL A 1 31.89 6.09 17.43
CA VAL A 1 31.29 7.36 17.89
C VAL A 1 31.27 8.39 16.75
N SER A 2 32.32 8.50 15.93
CA SER A 2 32.43 9.44 14.80
C SER A 2 31.34 9.37 13.73
N ASN A 3 30.77 8.19 13.44
CA ASN A 3 29.73 8.07 12.39
C ASN A 3 28.38 8.67 12.81
N LEU A 4 28.11 8.79 14.11
CA LEU A 4 26.89 9.41 14.62
C LEU A 4 27.00 10.93 14.63
N GLU A 5 28.16 11.45 15.02
CA GLU A 5 28.46 12.89 15.00
C GLU A 5 28.41 13.45 13.57
N GLU A 6 28.91 12.68 12.60
CA GLU A 6 28.88 13.03 11.17
C GLU A 6 27.43 13.11 10.65
N LYS A 7 26.58 12.15 11.02
CA LYS A 7 25.15 12.18 10.66
C LYS A 7 24.38 13.33 11.31
N ILE A 8 24.69 13.68 12.56
CA ILE A 8 24.01 14.78 13.25
C ILE A 8 24.34 16.12 12.56
N LEU A 9 25.58 16.30 12.09
CA LEU A 9 26.02 17.47 11.34
C LEU A 9 25.33 17.61 9.98
N ASP A 10 25.24 16.52 9.21
CA ASP A 10 24.56 16.52 7.89
C ASP A 10 23.07 16.93 8.01
N GLU A 11 22.39 16.47 9.06
CA GLU A 11 20.97 16.78 9.29
C GLU A 11 20.77 18.25 9.77
N LEU A 12 21.74 18.82 10.49
CA LEU A 12 21.74 20.24 10.88
C LEU A 12 21.95 21.18 9.68
N GLU A 13 22.84 20.81 8.76
CA GLU A 13 23.11 21.63 7.57
C GLU A 13 21.97 21.57 6.55
N SER A 14 21.33 20.42 6.39
CA SER A 14 20.22 20.25 5.45
C SER A 14 18.90 20.84 5.95
N ASN A 15 18.74 21.00 7.27
CA ASN A 15 17.50 21.48 7.86
C ASN A 15 17.69 22.80 8.64
N PRO A 16 17.49 23.96 8.01
CA PRO A 16 17.75 25.28 8.58
C PRO A 16 16.85 25.67 9.77
N VAL A 17 15.92 24.80 10.19
CA VAL A 17 15.11 24.96 11.41
C VAL A 17 15.79 24.34 12.65
N LEU A 18 16.71 23.39 12.47
CA LEU A 18 17.40 22.75 13.58
C LEU A 18 18.59 23.63 14.03
N ASP A 19 18.52 24.14 15.25
CA ASP A 19 19.61 24.85 15.93
C ASP A 19 20.01 24.05 17.19
N GLN A 20 21.32 23.96 17.48
CA GLN A 20 21.78 23.26 18.68
C GLN A 20 21.54 24.16 19.90
N SER A 21 20.40 23.99 20.57
CA SER A 21 20.19 24.64 21.87
C SER A 21 21.10 23.99 22.93
N GLU A 22 22.06 24.76 23.45
CA GLU A 22 22.85 24.36 24.61
C GLU A 22 21.93 24.08 25.82
N SER A 23 22.25 23.02 26.55
CA SER A 23 21.47 22.50 27.66
C SER A 23 21.71 23.34 28.90
N ASP A 24 20.72 24.10 29.36
CA ASP A 24 20.74 24.64 30.72
C ASP A 24 19.97 23.69 31.65
N GLU A 25 20.76 23.03 32.49
CA GLU A 25 20.35 22.37 33.72
C GLU A 25 19.80 23.43 34.68
N ASP A 26 18.62 23.21 35.29
CA ASP A 26 18.44 23.46 36.73
C ASP A 26 17.10 22.93 37.25
N ALA A 27 17.17 22.36 38.45
CA ALA A 27 16.12 21.63 39.14
C ALA A 27 15.43 22.47 40.24
N GLU A 28 14.30 21.92 40.69
CA GLU A 28 13.66 22.05 42.03
C GLU A 28 12.47 23.00 42.28
N THR A 29 11.35 22.32 42.62
CA THR A 29 10.34 22.56 43.68
C THR A 29 9.54 23.86 43.75
N VAL A 30 8.21 23.72 43.71
CA VAL A 30 7.26 24.35 44.67
C VAL A 30 5.89 23.62 44.65
N GLU A 31 5.43 23.17 45.83
CA GLU A 31 4.07 22.70 46.11
C GLU A 31 3.13 23.90 46.38
N ALA A 32 1.85 23.74 46.00
CA ALA A 32 0.64 24.50 46.39
C ALA A 32 0.68 26.03 46.11
N GLU A 33 -0.34 26.66 45.53
CA GLU A 33 -1.71 26.82 46.01
C GLU A 33 -2.58 27.27 44.82
N GLN A 34 -3.78 26.71 44.65
CA GLN A 34 -4.77 27.27 43.72
C GLN A 34 -5.36 28.55 44.34
N GLU A 35 -4.80 29.70 44.00
CA GLU A 35 -5.51 30.97 44.08
C GLU A 35 -6.36 31.13 42.82
N VAL A 36 -7.68 31.13 43.00
CA VAL A 36 -8.65 31.43 41.95
C VAL A 36 -8.77 32.96 41.93
N ASP A 37 -8.17 33.60 40.94
CA ASP A 37 -8.27 35.05 40.76
C ASP A 37 -9.61 35.40 40.09
N TYR A 38 -10.36 36.28 40.74
CA TYR A 38 -11.71 36.69 40.36
C TYR A 38 -11.62 38.00 39.60
N GLU A 39 -11.54 37.95 38.26
CA GLU A 39 -12.03 38.99 37.34
C GLU A 39 -11.90 38.49 35.89
N GLU A 40 -12.79 37.56 35.51
CA GLU A 40 -12.95 37.13 34.10
C GLU A 40 -13.89 38.13 33.40
N ASP A 41 -13.32 39.07 32.64
CA ASP A 41 -14.08 40.01 31.80
C ASP A 41 -14.77 39.21 30.66
N PRO A 42 -16.12 39.18 30.58
CA PRO A 42 -16.83 38.35 29.61
C PRO A 42 -16.54 38.71 28.14
N ASP A 43 -15.93 39.87 27.88
CA ASP A 43 -15.65 40.39 26.54
C ASP A 43 -14.20 40.17 26.07
N GLU A 44 -13.33 39.57 26.89
CA GLU A 44 -11.94 39.27 26.49
C GLU A 44 -11.85 37.91 25.78
N TYR A 45 -11.87 37.94 24.45
CA TYR A 45 -11.61 36.76 23.62
C TYR A 45 -10.11 36.44 23.61
N GLU A 46 -9.68 35.52 24.45
CA GLU A 46 -8.38 34.87 24.27
C GLU A 46 -8.49 33.78 23.18
N PRO A 47 -7.80 33.91 22.05
CA PRO A 47 -7.76 32.85 21.06
C PRO A 47 -7.10 31.62 21.70
N ALA A 48 -7.76 30.46 21.61
CA ALA A 48 -7.23 29.20 22.13
C ALA A 48 -5.79 29.01 21.65
N ASN A 49 -4.83 28.99 22.59
CA ASN A 49 -3.43 28.71 22.29
C ASN A 49 -3.34 27.33 21.63
N ILE A 50 -3.12 27.29 20.31
CA ILE A 50 -2.99 26.06 19.51
C ILE A 50 -1.71 25.28 19.90
N TYR A 51 -0.85 25.88 20.72
CA TYR A 51 0.40 25.32 21.24
C TYR A 51 0.30 24.77 22.67
N ASP A 52 -0.90 24.39 23.15
CA ASP A 52 -0.98 23.57 24.36
C ASP A 52 -0.48 22.15 24.06
N ASN A 53 0.83 21.96 24.30
CA ASN A 53 1.55 20.72 24.02
C ASN A 53 1.20 19.59 25.02
N ASN A 54 0.30 19.83 25.98
CA ASN A 54 -0.10 18.85 26.99
C ASN A 54 -1.12 17.82 26.50
N GLN A 55 -1.69 17.96 25.28
CA GLN A 55 -2.58 16.96 24.68
C GLN A 55 -1.87 15.95 23.74
N SER A 56 -0.54 15.95 23.71
CA SER A 56 0.25 15.09 22.82
C SER A 56 0.28 13.61 23.21
N LYS A 57 -0.38 13.19 24.30
CA LYS A 57 -0.36 11.80 24.78
C LYS A 57 -1.38 10.85 24.16
N ASP A 58 -2.29 11.33 23.30
CA ASP A 58 -3.32 10.44 22.73
C ASP A 58 -3.62 10.66 21.25
N ARG A 59 -2.59 11.01 20.46
CA ARG A 59 -2.67 10.84 19.01
C ARG A 59 -2.32 9.39 18.66
N ASN A 60 -3.23 8.47 19.01
CA ASN A 60 -3.30 7.16 18.37
C ASN A 60 -3.72 7.38 16.91
N ILE A 61 -2.79 7.80 16.05
CA ILE A 61 -3.01 7.84 14.61
C ILE A 61 -3.04 6.38 14.16
N PRO A 62 -4.18 5.85 13.68
CA PRO A 62 -4.21 4.50 13.17
C PRO A 62 -3.24 4.43 11.98
N MET A 63 -2.20 3.63 12.11
CA MET A 63 -1.29 3.33 11.02
C MET A 63 -2.11 2.62 9.95
N ALA A 64 -2.19 3.21 8.75
CA ALA A 64 -2.86 2.55 7.63
C ALA A 64 -2.08 1.28 7.29
N GLU A 65 -2.72 0.12 7.45
CA GLU A 65 -2.17 -1.18 7.06
C GLU A 65 -1.98 -1.16 5.53
N GLN A 66 -0.72 -1.10 5.08
CA GLN A 66 -0.41 -1.23 3.66
C GLN A 66 -0.61 -2.69 3.30
N VAL A 67 -1.77 -2.99 2.73
CA VAL A 67 -2.13 -4.32 2.25
C VAL A 67 -1.12 -4.73 1.19
N ASP A 68 -0.56 -5.93 1.31
CA ASP A 68 0.33 -6.48 0.28
C ASP A 68 -0.42 -6.56 -1.06
N PHE A 69 0.27 -6.32 -2.17
CA PHE A 69 -0.36 -6.24 -3.49
C PHE A 69 -1.14 -7.53 -3.82
N VAL A 70 -0.52 -8.68 -3.54
CA VAL A 70 -1.14 -10.00 -3.74
C VAL A 70 -2.33 -10.18 -2.80
N GLU A 71 -2.23 -9.75 -1.54
CA GLU A 71 -3.35 -9.80 -0.61
C GLU A 71 -4.55 -8.95 -1.10
N GLY A 72 -4.28 -7.80 -1.72
CA GLY A 72 -5.29 -6.99 -2.39
C GLY A 72 -5.99 -7.75 -3.53
N LEU A 73 -5.24 -8.48 -4.36
CA LEU A 73 -5.81 -9.31 -5.43
C LEU A 73 -6.61 -10.50 -4.87
N VAL A 74 -6.12 -11.14 -3.81
CA VAL A 74 -6.82 -12.25 -3.14
C VAL A 74 -8.17 -11.79 -2.59
N ARG A 75 -8.27 -10.57 -2.06
CA ARG A 75 -9.55 -9.98 -1.61
C ARG A 75 -10.52 -9.74 -2.77
N GLN A 76 -10.02 -9.43 -3.97
CA GLN A 76 -10.89 -9.25 -5.14
C GLN A 76 -11.48 -10.56 -5.65
N LEU A 77 -10.83 -11.70 -5.41
CA LEU A 77 -11.37 -13.02 -5.75
C LEU A 77 -12.71 -13.31 -5.06
N ASP A 78 -12.98 -12.69 -3.90
CA ASP A 78 -14.25 -12.84 -3.19
C ASP A 78 -15.44 -12.18 -3.94
N GLY A 79 -15.16 -11.26 -4.86
CA GLY A 79 -16.15 -10.65 -5.76
C GLY A 79 -16.48 -11.51 -6.98
N LEU A 80 -15.74 -12.59 -7.21
CA LEU A 80 -15.92 -13.50 -8.33
C LEU A 80 -16.52 -14.83 -7.85
N ASN A 81 -17.36 -15.44 -8.67
CA ASN A 81 -17.95 -16.74 -8.37
C ASN A 81 -16.95 -17.85 -8.74
N PHE A 82 -16.28 -18.38 -7.72
CA PHE A 82 -15.42 -19.56 -7.81
C PHE A 82 -16.00 -20.72 -7.02
N ASP A 83 -15.88 -21.93 -7.57
CA ASP A 83 -16.00 -23.15 -6.78
C ASP A 83 -14.82 -23.28 -5.79
N TYR A 84 -14.96 -24.15 -4.78
CA TYR A 84 -13.93 -24.35 -3.76
C TYR A 84 -12.55 -24.71 -4.35
N TRP A 85 -12.54 -25.61 -5.34
CA TRP A 85 -11.31 -26.03 -6.02
C TRP A 85 -10.76 -24.94 -6.95
N GLU A 86 -11.64 -24.20 -7.65
CA GLU A 86 -11.24 -23.09 -8.51
C GLU A 86 -10.59 -21.96 -7.70
N ARG A 87 -11.14 -21.65 -6.52
CA ARG A 87 -10.60 -20.61 -5.63
C ARG A 87 -9.18 -20.96 -5.18
N ALA A 88 -8.93 -22.22 -4.85
CA ALA A 88 -7.60 -22.68 -4.44
C ALA A 88 -6.57 -22.55 -5.59
N ILE A 89 -6.99 -22.84 -6.83
CA ILE A 89 -6.14 -22.64 -8.02
C ILE A 89 -5.92 -21.15 -8.29
N ALA A 90 -6.95 -20.32 -8.15
CA ALA A 90 -6.85 -18.88 -8.31
C ALA A 90 -5.84 -18.26 -7.31
N GLU A 91 -5.86 -18.72 -6.05
CA GLU A 91 -4.86 -18.29 -5.06
C GLU A 91 -3.45 -18.73 -5.46
N GLU A 92 -3.26 -19.98 -5.88
CA GLU A 92 -1.96 -20.45 -6.34
C GLU A 92 -1.44 -19.59 -7.50
N ILE A 93 -2.29 -19.26 -8.48
CA ILE A 93 -1.92 -18.37 -9.59
C ILE A 93 -1.43 -17.01 -9.05
N LEU A 94 -2.15 -16.40 -8.12
CA LEU A 94 -1.78 -15.10 -7.53
C LEU A 94 -0.48 -15.15 -6.71
N TRP A 95 -0.21 -16.27 -6.04
CA TRP A 95 1.03 -16.46 -5.29
C TRP A 95 2.25 -16.78 -6.17
N ASN A 96 2.03 -17.14 -7.43
CA ASN A 96 3.09 -17.41 -8.41
C ASN A 96 3.27 -16.27 -9.44
N LEU A 97 2.85 -15.06 -9.09
CA LEU A 97 3.16 -13.87 -9.88
C LEU A 97 4.61 -13.44 -9.70
N ASP A 98 5.21 -12.92 -10.77
CA ASP A 98 6.53 -12.29 -10.72
C ASP A 98 6.45 -10.84 -10.19
N GLU A 99 7.61 -10.18 -10.09
CA GLU A 99 7.69 -8.77 -9.62
C GLU A 99 6.94 -7.77 -10.53
N ASN A 100 6.63 -8.16 -11.78
CA ASN A 100 5.89 -7.36 -12.74
C ASN A 100 4.39 -7.72 -12.81
N GLY A 101 3.96 -8.76 -12.09
CA GLY A 101 2.59 -9.27 -12.11
C GLY A 101 2.28 -10.26 -13.25
N TYR A 102 3.29 -10.77 -13.96
CA TYR A 102 3.13 -11.88 -14.91
C TYR A 102 3.07 -13.22 -14.19
N LEU A 103 2.41 -14.20 -14.80
CA LEU A 103 2.40 -15.55 -14.27
C LEU A 103 3.76 -16.22 -14.48
N GLY A 104 4.50 -16.45 -13.39
CA GLY A 104 5.86 -17.00 -13.42
C GLY A 104 5.93 -18.53 -13.60
N VAL A 105 4.79 -19.22 -13.54
CA VAL A 105 4.69 -20.69 -13.59
C VAL A 105 3.76 -21.10 -14.73
N ASP A 106 4.12 -22.16 -15.46
CA ASP A 106 3.27 -22.71 -16.50
C ASP A 106 1.96 -23.28 -15.89
N PRO A 107 0.77 -22.89 -16.40
CA PRO A 107 -0.51 -23.41 -15.94
C PRO A 107 -0.59 -24.94 -15.89
N ILE A 108 0.15 -25.65 -16.74
CA ILE A 108 0.19 -27.12 -16.76
C ILE A 108 0.74 -27.66 -15.42
N LEU A 109 1.73 -27.00 -14.83
CA LEU A 109 2.30 -27.42 -13.54
C LEU A 109 1.33 -27.19 -12.38
N ILE A 110 0.45 -26.19 -12.51
CA ILE A 110 -0.63 -25.95 -11.55
C ILE A 110 -1.70 -27.04 -11.71
N ALA A 111 -2.06 -27.40 -12.95
CA ALA A 111 -3.01 -28.49 -13.23
C ALA A 111 -2.57 -29.82 -12.61
N ASP A 112 -1.31 -30.21 -12.83
CA ASP A 112 -0.71 -31.43 -12.27
C ASP A 112 -0.74 -31.44 -10.73
N ARG A 113 -0.54 -30.28 -10.08
CA ARG A 113 -0.53 -30.19 -8.60
C ARG A 113 -1.93 -30.40 -8.01
N TYR A 114 -2.96 -29.92 -8.68
CA TYR A 114 -4.35 -29.95 -8.20
C TYR A 114 -5.18 -31.10 -8.78
N ASP A 115 -4.55 -32.01 -9.54
CA ASP A 115 -5.19 -33.13 -10.24
C ASP A 115 -6.40 -32.65 -11.08
N GLN A 116 -6.22 -31.51 -11.77
CA GLN A 116 -7.21 -30.91 -12.67
C GLN A 116 -6.74 -30.98 -14.12
N SER A 117 -7.66 -30.76 -15.06
CA SER A 117 -7.27 -30.66 -16.47
C SER A 117 -6.73 -29.27 -16.80
N ASP A 118 -5.88 -29.19 -17.83
CA ASP A 118 -5.35 -27.93 -18.34
C ASP A 118 -6.46 -26.93 -18.69
N ASN A 119 -7.58 -27.42 -19.24
CA ASN A 119 -8.74 -26.59 -19.60
C ASN A 119 -9.42 -25.99 -18.37
N ASP A 120 -9.47 -26.74 -17.26
CA ASP A 120 -10.07 -26.29 -16.02
C ASP A 120 -9.22 -25.18 -15.41
N VAL A 121 -7.90 -25.37 -15.34
CA VAL A 121 -6.96 -24.33 -14.88
C VAL A 121 -6.99 -23.11 -15.78
N GLU A 122 -7.05 -23.28 -17.10
CA GLU A 122 -7.14 -22.17 -18.04
C GLU A 122 -8.42 -21.35 -17.84
N SER A 123 -9.55 -22.02 -17.54
CA SER A 123 -10.81 -21.35 -17.24
C SER A 123 -10.72 -20.52 -15.95
N VAL A 124 -10.02 -21.03 -14.94
CA VAL A 124 -9.75 -20.28 -13.69
C VAL A 124 -8.81 -19.11 -13.96
N LEU A 125 -7.74 -19.32 -14.73
CA LEU A 125 -6.79 -18.28 -15.11
C LEU A 125 -7.50 -17.12 -15.84
N GLN A 126 -8.40 -17.42 -16.77
CA GLN A 126 -9.20 -16.40 -17.45
C GLN A 126 -10.10 -15.59 -16.51
N LYS A 127 -10.62 -16.19 -15.43
CA LYS A 127 -11.36 -15.47 -14.39
C LYS A 127 -10.41 -14.59 -13.56
N VAL A 128 -9.24 -15.10 -13.17
CA VAL A 128 -8.22 -14.33 -12.42
C VAL A 128 -7.72 -13.13 -13.23
N GLN A 129 -7.57 -13.26 -14.54
CA GLN A 129 -7.10 -12.17 -15.40
C GLN A 129 -8.16 -11.06 -15.64
N GLN A 130 -9.37 -11.19 -15.09
CA GLN A 130 -10.39 -10.13 -15.05
C GLN A 130 -10.26 -9.24 -13.81
N LEU A 131 -9.34 -9.57 -12.89
CA LEU A 131 -9.05 -8.75 -11.72
C LEU A 131 -8.45 -7.40 -12.12
N GLU A 132 -8.49 -6.45 -11.18
CA GLU A 132 -7.87 -5.14 -11.33
C GLU A 132 -6.51 -5.12 -10.60
N PRO A 133 -5.41 -4.72 -11.28
CA PRO A 133 -5.37 -4.06 -12.58
C PRO A 133 -5.46 -5.01 -13.79
N ALA A 134 -6.07 -4.52 -14.88
CA ALA A 134 -6.15 -5.26 -16.14
C ALA A 134 -4.76 -5.65 -16.69
N GLY A 135 -4.62 -6.93 -17.07
CA GLY A 135 -3.37 -7.51 -17.55
C GLY A 135 -2.57 -8.27 -16.47
N ILE A 136 -3.07 -8.34 -15.24
CA ILE A 136 -2.50 -9.18 -14.19
C ILE A 136 -2.56 -10.66 -14.56
N ALA A 137 -1.56 -11.44 -14.12
CA ALA A 137 -1.43 -12.87 -14.44
C ALA A 137 -1.36 -13.16 -15.95
N ALA A 138 -0.96 -12.17 -16.77
CA ALA A 138 -0.66 -12.40 -18.18
C ALA A 138 0.57 -13.29 -18.33
N ARG A 139 0.65 -14.02 -19.44
CA ARG A 139 1.78 -14.90 -19.75
C ARG A 139 2.97 -14.14 -20.35
N ASP A 140 2.67 -13.08 -21.08
CA ASP A 140 3.63 -12.22 -21.74
C ASP A 140 3.05 -10.80 -21.94
N LEU A 141 3.86 -9.91 -22.51
CA LEU A 141 3.46 -8.53 -22.76
C LEU A 141 2.34 -8.43 -23.80
N GLN A 142 2.29 -9.33 -24.79
CA GLN A 142 1.25 -9.32 -25.82
C GLN A 142 -0.11 -9.59 -25.18
N ASP A 143 -0.19 -10.66 -24.39
CA ASP A 143 -1.38 -11.06 -23.64
C ASP A 143 -1.82 -9.97 -22.65
N CYS A 144 -0.86 -9.35 -21.94
CA CYS A 144 -1.13 -8.20 -21.07
C CYS A 144 -1.79 -7.03 -21.82
N LEU A 145 -1.23 -6.64 -22.96
CA LEU A 145 -1.77 -5.54 -23.77
C LEU A 145 -3.14 -5.89 -24.37
N LEU A 146 -3.34 -7.12 -24.84
CA LEU A 146 -4.64 -7.57 -25.35
C LEU A 146 -5.72 -7.48 -24.28
N ARG A 147 -5.40 -7.85 -23.03
CA ARG A 147 -6.32 -7.72 -21.88
C ARG A 147 -6.64 -6.28 -21.55
N GLN A 148 -5.64 -5.40 -21.56
CA GLN A 148 -5.83 -3.96 -21.34
C GLN A 148 -6.67 -3.29 -22.45
N LEU A 149 -6.71 -3.89 -23.63
CA LEU A 149 -7.48 -3.44 -24.79
C LEU A 149 -8.85 -4.14 -24.92
N LEU A 150 -9.25 -4.97 -23.95
CA LEU A 150 -10.58 -5.58 -23.93
C LEU A 150 -11.66 -4.48 -23.95
N GLY A 151 -12.65 -4.60 -24.84
CA GLY A 151 -13.66 -3.56 -25.12
C GLY A 151 -13.22 -2.46 -26.09
N LYS A 152 -12.00 -2.55 -26.65
CA LYS A 152 -11.45 -1.63 -27.67
C LYS A 152 -10.98 -2.38 -28.92
N GLU A 153 -11.61 -3.51 -29.24
CA GLU A 153 -11.21 -4.43 -30.31
C GLU A 153 -11.25 -3.77 -31.71
N GLN A 154 -12.07 -2.73 -31.89
CA GLN A 154 -12.19 -1.95 -33.13
C GLN A 154 -11.04 -0.96 -33.36
N THR A 155 -10.12 -0.83 -32.41
CA THR A 155 -9.01 0.13 -32.51
C THR A 155 -7.84 -0.44 -33.30
N ILE A 156 -7.09 0.45 -33.96
CA ILE A 156 -5.84 0.08 -34.65
C ILE A 156 -4.84 -0.50 -33.63
N ALA A 157 -4.85 -0.02 -32.38
CA ALA A 157 -3.99 -0.54 -31.32
C ALA A 157 -4.22 -2.05 -31.10
N TYR A 158 -5.47 -2.49 -31.03
CA TYR A 158 -5.80 -3.91 -30.91
C TYR A 158 -5.27 -4.71 -32.11
N GLN A 159 -5.50 -4.22 -33.33
CA GLN A 159 -5.02 -4.88 -34.56
C GLN A 159 -3.49 -5.00 -34.61
N ILE A 160 -2.76 -3.96 -34.19
CA ILE A 160 -1.29 -4.00 -34.13
C ILE A 160 -0.83 -5.05 -33.15
N VAL A 161 -1.39 -5.07 -31.94
CA VAL A 161 -0.99 -6.03 -30.89
C VAL A 161 -1.40 -7.46 -31.26
N SER A 162 -2.53 -7.67 -31.93
CA SER A 162 -2.99 -9.01 -32.29
C SER A 162 -2.31 -9.58 -33.54
N GLU A 163 -1.97 -8.76 -34.53
CA GLU A 163 -1.48 -9.23 -35.84
C GLU A 163 0.00 -8.93 -36.13
N TYR A 164 0.64 -7.98 -35.43
CA TYR A 164 1.97 -7.45 -35.79
C TYR A 164 2.95 -7.31 -34.61
N PHE A 165 2.72 -8.01 -33.50
CA PHE A 165 3.48 -7.84 -32.24
C PHE A 165 4.77 -8.70 -32.14
N ASP A 166 5.20 -9.32 -33.24
CA ASP A 166 6.41 -10.16 -33.28
C ASP A 166 7.72 -9.39 -32.97
#